data_AF-A8F4M4-F1
#
_entry.id   AF-A8F4M4-F1
#
_cell.length_a   1.000
_cell.length_b   1.000
_cell.length_c   1.000
_cell.angle_alpha   90.00
_cell.angle_beta   90.00
_cell.angle_gamma   90.00
#
_symmetry.space_group_name_H-M   'P 1'
#
loop_
_entity.id
_entity.type
_entity.pdbx_description
1 polymer ?
#
loop_
_entity_poly.entity_id
_entity_poly.type
_entity_poly.pdbx_seq_one_letter_code
_entity_poly.pdbx_strand_id
1 'polypeptide(L)'
;MNREKFFLVLMSIFAILFVIAFLNNRAMESSLAEYQKMIRAYELYTNGYYEDFFHYIEQNNLQNLTYLKSLKRNYSEFYIEGLKKCVSGDYEVAIDYFKESLGNVEISNPLYTEILYYLGLSMINAEKYQEAEITLERLLDFKDSIYAQKGLRLLIKLYTKTGNLDRAKEIEKLMEVE
;
A
#
# COMPACT_ATOMS: atom_id res chain seq x y z
N MET A 1 -54.87 36.12 -26.79
CA MET A 1 -53.49 36.60 -26.55
C MET A 1 -52.84 36.87 -27.90
N ASN A 2 -52.28 38.05 -28.13
CA ASN A 2 -51.59 38.35 -29.40
C ASN A 2 -50.46 37.33 -29.61
N ARG A 3 -50.36 36.73 -30.80
CA ARG A 3 -49.36 35.70 -31.12
C ARG A 3 -47.94 36.14 -30.72
N GLU A 4 -47.62 37.42 -30.94
CA GLU A 4 -46.34 38.02 -30.57
C GLU A 4 -46.05 37.91 -29.06
N LYS A 5 -47.02 38.22 -28.19
CA LYS A 5 -46.85 38.12 -26.73
C LYS A 5 -46.70 36.66 -26.28
N PHE A 6 -47.41 35.73 -26.93
CA PHE A 6 -47.24 34.29 -26.66
C PHE A 6 -45.84 33.81 -27.04
N PHE A 7 -45.35 34.14 -28.24
CA PHE A 7 -44.00 33.77 -28.66
C PHE A 7 -42.93 34.42 -27.79
N LEU A 8 -43.14 35.66 -27.33
CA LEU A 8 -42.20 36.34 -26.45
C LEU A 8 -42.12 35.66 -25.08
N VAL A 9 -43.25 35.29 -24.47
CA VAL A 9 -43.26 34.51 -23.21
C VAL A 9 -42.61 33.14 -23.40
N LEU A 10 -42.92 32.44 -24.49
CA LEU A 10 -42.35 31.12 -24.79
C LEU A 10 -40.84 31.18 -24.98
N MET A 11 -40.33 32.18 -25.71
CA MET A 11 -38.89 32.40 -25.90
C MET A 11 -38.19 32.73 -24.58
N SER A 12 -38.82 33.53 -23.70
CA SER A 12 -38.28 33.82 -22.37
C SER A 12 -38.16 32.58 -21.50
N ILE A 13 -39.18 31.71 -21.50
CA ILE A 13 -39.14 30.44 -20.77
C ILE A 13 -38.04 29.54 -21.31
N PHE A 14 -37.92 29.42 -22.64
CA PHE A 14 -36.87 28.63 -23.27
C PHE A 14 -35.47 29.16 -22.94
N ALA A 15 -35.29 30.49 -22.96
CA ALA A 15 -34.02 31.12 -22.60
C ALA A 15 -33.63 30.84 -21.14
N ILE A 16 -34.58 30.90 -20.20
CA ILE A 16 -34.33 30.59 -18.78
C ILE A 16 -33.94 29.11 -18.61
N LEU A 17 -34.69 28.20 -19.22
CA LEU A 17 -34.39 26.77 -19.17
C LEU A 17 -33.02 26.46 -19.78
N PHE A 18 -32.67 27.11 -20.89
CA PHE A 18 -31.35 26.98 -21.51
C PHE A 18 -30.23 27.43 -20.57
N VAL A 19 -30.37 28.59 -19.91
CA VAL A 19 -29.35 29.08 -18.96
C VAL A 19 -29.18 28.11 -17.78
N ILE A 20 -30.27 27.61 -17.21
CA ILE A 20 -30.21 26.64 -16.10
C ILE A 20 -29.49 25.35 -16.56
N ALA A 21 -29.88 24.82 -17.72
CA ALA A 21 -29.27 23.61 -18.27
C ALA A 21 -27.78 23.82 -18.57
N PHE A 22 -27.40 24.97 -19.14
CA PHE A 22 -26.01 25.32 -19.44
C PHE A 22 -25.16 25.43 -18.17
N LEU A 23 -25.67 26.10 -17.14
CA LEU A 23 -24.96 26.23 -15.86
C LEU A 23 -24.78 24.89 -15.16
N ASN A 24 -25.82 24.04 -15.15
CA ASN A 24 -25.74 22.69 -14.58
C ASN A 24 -24.74 21.83 -15.35
N ASN A 25 -24.75 21.88 -16.69
CA ASN A 25 -23.81 21.11 -17.49
C ASN A 25 -22.37 21.52 -17.22
N ARG A 26 -22.09 22.83 -17.14
CA ARG A 26 -20.75 23.34 -16.82
C ARG A 26 -20.29 22.92 -15.43
N ALA A 27 -21.19 22.93 -14.44
CA ALA A 27 -20.88 22.48 -13.09
C ALA A 27 -20.60 20.96 -13.04
N MET A 28 -21.34 20.16 -13.81
CA MET A 28 -21.09 18.72 -13.95
C MET A 28 -19.75 18.43 -14.61
N GLU A 29 -19.40 19.13 -15.69
CA GLU A 29 -18.09 18.97 -16.34
C GLU A 29 -16.95 19.27 -15.37
N SER A 30 -17.06 20.35 -14.60
CA SER A 30 -16.06 20.68 -13.58
C SER A 30 -15.97 19.61 -12.50
N SER A 31 -17.10 19.06 -12.05
CA SER A 31 -17.12 18.02 -11.02
C SER A 31 -16.52 16.71 -11.54
N LEU A 32 -16.82 16.35 -12.79
CA LEU A 32 -16.27 15.17 -13.44
C LEU A 32 -14.74 15.25 -13.54
N ALA A 33 -14.22 16.42 -13.90
CA ALA A 33 -12.77 16.64 -13.96
C ALA A 33 -12.11 16.46 -12.58
N GLU A 34 -12.74 16.92 -11.50
CA GLU A 34 -12.23 16.70 -10.14
C GLU A 34 -12.27 15.22 -9.73
N TYR A 35 -13.36 14.51 -10.02
CA TYR A 35 -13.43 13.06 -9.75
C TYR A 35 -12.38 12.26 -10.52
N GLN A 36 -12.10 12.62 -11.77
CA GLN A 36 -11.06 11.97 -12.57
C GLN A 36 -9.68 12.14 -11.93
N LYS A 37 -9.35 13.33 -11.41
CA LYS A 37 -8.10 13.55 -10.68
C LYS A 37 -8.01 12.70 -9.43
N MET A 38 -9.11 12.63 -8.66
CA MET A 38 -9.17 11.82 -7.44
C MET A 38 -8.97 10.34 -7.73
N ILE A 39 -9.66 9.79 -8.73
CA ILE A 39 -9.52 8.39 -9.14
C ILE A 39 -8.07 8.12 -9.56
N ARG A 40 -7.48 9.00 -10.37
CA ARG A 40 -6.09 8.86 -10.79
C ARG A 40 -5.11 8.88 -9.62
N ALA A 41 -5.33 9.76 -8.65
CA ALA A 41 -4.51 9.81 -7.44
C ALA A 41 -4.63 8.49 -6.65
N TYR A 42 -5.85 7.96 -6.47
CA TYR A 42 -6.03 6.66 -5.84
C TYR A 42 -5.39 5.51 -6.63
N GLU A 43 -5.49 5.50 -7.96
CA GLU A 43 -4.81 4.49 -8.79
C GLU A 43 -3.30 4.51 -8.58
N LEU A 44 -2.68 5.70 -8.59
CA LEU A 44 -1.24 5.83 -8.34
C LEU A 44 -0.88 5.31 -6.95
N TYR A 45 -1.71 5.64 -5.95
CA TYR A 45 -1.53 5.17 -4.58
C TYR A 45 -1.67 3.64 -4.45
N THR A 46 -2.72 3.04 -5.01
CA THR A 46 -2.99 1.59 -4.91
C THR A 46 -2.02 0.75 -5.74
N ASN A 47 -1.54 1.29 -6.86
CA ASN A 47 -0.55 0.60 -7.70
C ASN A 47 0.90 0.80 -7.22
N GLY A 48 1.12 1.55 -6.14
CA GLY A 48 2.44 1.73 -5.54
C GLY A 48 3.33 2.80 -6.18
N TYR A 49 2.81 3.60 -7.12
CA TYR A 49 3.52 4.72 -7.75
C TYR A 49 3.49 5.96 -6.85
N TYR A 50 4.13 5.86 -5.69
CA TYR A 50 3.92 6.83 -4.62
C TYR A 50 4.59 8.20 -4.83
N GLU A 51 5.78 8.22 -5.43
CA GLU A 51 6.44 9.49 -5.78
C GLU A 51 5.58 10.26 -6.78
N ASP A 52 5.07 9.56 -7.80
CA ASP A 52 4.14 10.11 -8.78
C ASP A 52 2.84 10.56 -8.12
N PHE A 53 2.28 9.77 -7.18
CA PHE A 53 1.12 10.16 -6.40
C PHE A 53 1.35 11.46 -5.63
N PHE A 54 2.45 11.58 -4.87
CA PHE A 54 2.73 12.76 -4.06
C PHE A 54 2.90 14.01 -4.91
N HIS A 55 3.67 13.90 -5.99
CA HIS A 55 3.81 14.98 -6.95
C HIS A 55 2.47 15.34 -7.59
N TYR A 56 1.66 14.33 -7.95
CA TYR A 56 0.36 14.53 -8.58
C TYR A 56 -0.65 15.25 -7.67
N ILE A 57 -0.75 14.87 -6.39
CA ILE A 57 -1.67 15.54 -5.45
C ILE A 57 -1.25 16.98 -5.16
N GLU A 58 0.06 17.26 -5.10
CA GLU A 58 0.59 18.63 -4.91
C GLU A 58 0.31 19.48 -6.14
N GLN A 59 0.56 18.97 -7.35
CA GLN A 59 0.26 19.67 -8.60
C GLN A 59 -1.23 19.96 -8.79
N ASN A 60 -2.12 19.06 -8.35
CA ASN A 60 -3.56 19.17 -8.53
C ASN A 60 -4.29 19.78 -7.31
N ASN A 61 -3.57 20.25 -6.29
CA ASN A 61 -4.14 20.82 -5.06
C ASN A 61 -5.14 19.89 -4.34
N LEU A 62 -4.92 18.58 -4.37
CA LEU A 62 -5.79 17.58 -3.74
C LEU A 62 -5.51 17.47 -2.23
N GLN A 63 -5.71 18.56 -1.50
CA GLN A 63 -5.36 18.67 -0.07
C GLN A 63 -6.10 17.64 0.80
N ASN A 64 -7.30 17.25 0.39
CA ASN A 64 -8.10 16.20 1.01
C ASN A 64 -7.43 14.83 1.00
N LEU A 65 -6.43 14.59 0.15
CA LEU A 65 -5.67 13.34 0.08
C LEU A 65 -4.34 13.39 0.84
N THR A 66 -3.98 14.52 1.43
CA THR A 66 -2.69 14.70 2.13
C THR A 66 -2.52 13.73 3.30
N TYR A 67 -3.60 13.28 3.94
CA TYR A 67 -3.54 12.30 5.03
C TYR A 67 -2.96 10.94 4.57
N LEU A 68 -3.08 10.61 3.28
CA LEU A 68 -2.47 9.40 2.71
C LEU A 68 -0.94 9.50 2.67
N LYS A 69 -0.39 10.72 2.61
CA LYS A 69 1.05 10.98 2.76
C LYS A 69 1.52 10.60 4.16
N SER A 70 0.76 10.96 5.20
CA SER A 70 1.08 10.58 6.58
C SER A 70 0.88 9.10 6.89
N LEU A 71 -0.08 8.44 6.24
CA LEU A 71 -0.30 7.00 6.41
C LEU A 71 0.90 6.19 5.91
N LYS A 72 1.56 6.64 4.83
CA LYS A 72 2.69 5.96 4.20
C LYS A 72 4.05 6.31 4.82
N ARG A 73 4.26 7.54 5.28
CA ARG A 73 5.59 8.02 5.69
C ARG A 73 6.22 7.15 6.81
N ASN A 74 5.40 6.51 7.62
CA ASN A 74 5.87 5.76 8.78
C ASN A 74 6.56 4.43 8.40
N TYR A 75 5.97 3.57 7.56
CA TYR A 75 6.56 2.23 7.35
C TYR A 75 7.89 2.26 6.59
N SER A 76 8.01 3.07 5.53
CA SER A 76 9.23 3.08 4.72
C SER A 76 10.44 3.67 5.46
N GLU A 77 10.20 4.66 6.33
CA GLU A 77 11.25 5.26 7.16
C GLU A 77 11.73 4.25 8.21
N PHE A 78 10.80 3.62 8.92
CA PHE A 78 11.13 2.57 9.87
C PHE A 78 11.84 1.38 9.21
N TYR A 79 11.43 0.97 8.01
CA TYR A 79 12.13 -0.07 7.27
C TYR A 79 13.60 0.29 6.98
N ILE A 80 13.87 1.51 6.51
CA ILE A 80 15.24 1.97 6.20
C ILE A 80 16.08 2.03 7.49
N GLU A 81 15.52 2.54 8.59
CA GLU A 81 16.22 2.55 9.88
C GLU A 81 16.47 1.14 10.42
N GLY A 82 15.50 0.23 10.27
CA GLY A 82 15.66 -1.19 10.59
C GLY A 82 16.80 -1.84 9.82
N LEU A 83 16.92 -1.57 8.51
CA LEU A 83 18.06 -2.04 7.71
C LEU A 83 19.39 -1.50 8.20
N LYS A 84 19.49 -0.19 8.49
CA LYS A 84 20.72 0.42 9.02
C LYS A 84 21.15 -0.25 10.33
N LYS A 85 20.19 -0.48 11.23
CA LYS A 85 20.43 -1.15 12.52
C LYS A 85 20.84 -2.61 12.34
N CYS A 86 20.21 -3.32 11.42
CA CYS A 86 20.59 -4.68 11.06
C CYS A 86 22.03 -4.75 10.52
N VAL A 87 22.42 -3.81 9.66
CA VAL A 87 23.80 -3.72 9.12
C VAL A 87 24.82 -3.37 10.21
N SER A 88 24.44 -2.53 11.19
CA SER A 88 25.30 -2.22 12.33
C SER A 88 25.35 -3.32 13.40
N GLY A 89 24.61 -4.42 13.23
CA GLY A 89 24.53 -5.54 14.19
C GLY A 89 23.66 -5.24 15.41
N ASP A 90 22.91 -4.14 15.41
CA ASP A 90 22.01 -3.75 16.49
C ASP A 90 20.64 -4.38 16.25
N TYR A 91 20.59 -5.72 16.36
CA TYR A 91 19.45 -6.52 15.93
C TYR A 91 18.20 -6.29 16.78
N GLU A 92 18.36 -5.98 18.06
CA GLU A 92 17.24 -5.65 18.96
C GLU A 92 16.50 -4.40 18.47
N VAL A 93 17.24 -3.32 18.20
CA VAL A 93 16.65 -2.08 17.70
C VAL A 93 16.13 -2.26 16.27
N ALA A 94 16.79 -3.08 15.45
CA ALA A 94 16.30 -3.42 14.12
C ALA A 94 14.91 -4.10 14.17
N ILE A 95 14.69 -5.00 15.13
CA ILE A 95 13.41 -5.68 15.33
C ILE A 95 12.30 -4.67 15.63
N ASP A 96 12.56 -3.70 16.51
CA ASP A 96 11.56 -2.68 16.87
C ASP A 96 11.15 -1.85 15.65
N TYR A 97 12.13 -1.39 14.87
CA TYR A 97 11.87 -0.67 13.63
C TYR A 97 11.12 -1.51 12.60
N PHE A 98 11.47 -2.79 12.42
CA PHE A 98 10.75 -3.66 11.51
C PHE A 98 9.34 -3.99 12.00
N LYS A 99 9.10 -4.10 13.31
CA LYS A 99 7.74 -4.27 13.88
C LYS A 99 6.87 -3.03 13.60
N GLU A 100 7.42 -1.83 13.80
CA GLU A 100 6.74 -0.58 13.45
C GLU A 100 6.46 -0.50 11.94
N SER A 101 7.44 -0.85 11.11
CA SER A 101 7.25 -0.91 9.66
C SER A 101 6.15 -1.91 9.27
N LEU A 102 6.14 -3.10 9.88
CA LEU A 102 5.18 -4.15 9.58
C LEU A 102 3.76 -3.81 10.03
N GLY A 103 3.61 -3.08 11.13
CA GLY A 103 2.30 -2.63 11.63
C GLY A 103 1.62 -1.60 10.72
N ASN A 104 2.39 -0.94 9.85
CA ASN A 104 1.93 0.15 9.00
C ASN A 104 1.94 -0.19 7.49
N VAL A 105 2.38 -1.39 7.10
CA VAL A 105 2.45 -1.81 5.70
C VAL A 105 1.30 -2.75 5.34
N GLU A 106 0.64 -2.48 4.20
CA GLU A 106 -0.44 -3.33 3.70
C GLU A 106 0.10 -4.69 3.22
N ILE A 107 -0.68 -5.76 3.43
CA ILE A 107 -0.31 -7.14 3.07
C ILE A 107 -0.05 -7.31 1.56
N SER A 108 -0.80 -6.57 0.73
CA SER A 108 -0.65 -6.57 -0.73
C SER A 108 0.64 -5.89 -1.21
N ASN A 109 1.33 -5.16 -0.34
CA ASN A 109 2.54 -4.43 -0.72
C ASN A 109 3.72 -5.41 -0.91
N PRO A 110 4.49 -5.32 -2.00
CA PRO A 110 5.67 -6.17 -2.21
C PRO A 110 6.67 -6.16 -1.04
N LEU A 111 6.80 -5.01 -0.36
CA LEU A 111 7.69 -4.81 0.78
C LEU A 111 7.26 -5.62 2.02
N TYR A 112 5.99 -6.04 2.12
CA TYR A 112 5.49 -6.80 3.26
C TYR A 112 6.31 -8.09 3.50
N THR A 113 6.54 -8.85 2.43
CA THR A 113 7.33 -10.10 2.50
C THR A 113 8.81 -9.85 2.78
N GLU A 114 9.33 -8.71 2.31
CA GLU A 114 10.70 -8.29 2.58
C GLU A 114 10.89 -7.87 4.04
N ILE A 115 9.96 -7.11 4.61
CA ILE A 115 9.97 -6.73 6.03
C ILE A 115 9.90 -7.99 6.92
N LEU A 116 9.01 -8.93 6.61
CA LEU A 116 8.92 -10.20 7.34
C LEU A 116 10.24 -10.98 7.31
N TYR A 117 10.90 -11.03 6.14
CA TYR A 117 12.20 -11.66 6.01
C TYR A 117 13.27 -11.01 6.89
N TYR A 118 13.43 -9.68 6.81
CA TYR A 118 14.44 -8.96 7.59
C TYR A 118 14.13 -8.94 9.09
N LEU A 119 12.85 -8.91 9.48
CA LEU A 119 12.41 -9.05 10.85
C LEU A 119 12.81 -10.43 11.40
N GLY A 120 12.46 -11.50 10.69
CA GLY A 120 12.84 -12.87 11.08
C GLY A 120 14.36 -13.08 11.13
N LEU A 121 15.10 -12.53 10.17
CA LEU A 121 16.56 -12.54 10.17
C LEU A 121 17.14 -11.81 11.40
N SER A 122 16.61 -10.65 11.72
CA SER A 122 17.05 -9.87 12.90
C SER A 122 16.75 -10.62 14.19
N MET A 123 15.55 -11.22 14.30
CA MET A 123 15.18 -12.08 15.44
C MET A 123 16.11 -13.28 15.61
N ILE A 124 16.50 -13.96 14.52
CA ILE A 124 17.46 -15.08 14.58
C ILE A 124 18.82 -14.60 15.09
N ASN A 125 19.31 -13.46 14.60
CA ASN A 125 20.60 -12.91 15.04
C ASN A 125 20.55 -12.37 16.48
N ALA A 126 19.37 -11.99 16.96
CA ALA A 126 19.11 -11.67 18.37
C ALA A 126 18.76 -12.91 19.23
N GLU A 127 18.89 -14.12 18.68
CA GLU A 127 18.57 -15.41 19.33
C GLU A 127 17.10 -15.58 19.77
N LYS A 128 16.19 -14.76 19.24
CA LYS A 128 14.74 -14.84 19.46
C LYS A 128 14.08 -15.85 18.52
N TYR A 129 14.51 -17.11 18.61
CA TYR A 129 14.14 -18.15 17.66
C TYR A 129 12.62 -18.40 17.56
N GLN A 130 11.91 -18.43 18.68
CA GLN A 130 10.45 -18.67 18.68
C GLN A 130 9.68 -17.55 17.98
N GLU A 131 10.04 -16.28 18.23
CA GLU A 131 9.43 -15.15 17.52
C GLU A 131 9.75 -15.17 16.02
N ALA A 132 10.98 -15.57 15.67
CA ALA A 132 11.39 -15.71 14.28
C ALA A 132 10.58 -16.80 13.55
N GLU A 133 10.35 -17.95 14.19
CA GLU A 133 9.55 -19.05 13.62
C GLU A 133 8.15 -18.55 13.27
N ILE A 134 7.42 -17.98 14.24
CA ILE A 134 6.06 -17.45 14.04
C ILE A 134 6.03 -16.37 12.94
N THR A 135 7.03 -15.49 12.93
CA THR A 135 7.10 -14.41 11.95
C THR A 135 7.34 -14.93 10.53
N LEU A 136 8.25 -15.88 10.37
CA LEU A 136 8.61 -16.44 9.07
C LEU A 136 7.55 -17.41 8.54
N GLU A 137 6.77 -18.09 9.39
CA GLU A 137 5.65 -18.94 8.95
C GLU A 137 4.61 -18.16 8.13
N ARG A 138 4.44 -16.86 8.39
CA ARG A 138 3.55 -15.97 7.60
C ARG A 138 3.96 -15.86 6.13
N LEU A 139 5.20 -16.23 5.77
CA LEU A 139 5.67 -16.22 4.39
C LEU A 139 5.15 -17.41 3.57
N LEU A 140 4.55 -18.42 4.21
CA LEU A 140 3.96 -19.58 3.53
C LEU A 140 2.81 -19.18 2.58
N ASP A 141 2.16 -18.04 2.83
CA ASP A 141 1.07 -17.50 2.01
C ASP A 141 1.56 -16.74 0.76
N PHE A 142 2.88 -16.53 0.61
CA PHE A 142 3.46 -15.65 -0.42
C PHE A 142 4.58 -16.31 -1.24
N LYS A 143 4.48 -17.61 -1.54
CA LYS A 143 5.57 -18.43 -2.11
C LYS A 143 6.18 -17.90 -3.41
N ASP A 144 5.41 -17.15 -4.21
CA ASP A 144 5.87 -16.49 -5.43
C ASP A 144 6.89 -15.35 -5.17
N SER A 145 6.95 -14.82 -3.94
CA SER A 145 7.87 -13.75 -3.58
C SER A 145 9.28 -14.28 -3.36
N ILE A 146 10.26 -13.61 -3.96
CA ILE A 146 11.69 -13.87 -3.75
C ILE A 146 12.06 -13.80 -2.26
N TYR A 147 11.47 -12.85 -1.51
CA TYR A 147 11.73 -12.71 -0.08
C TYR A 147 11.02 -13.76 0.76
N ALA A 148 9.85 -14.21 0.33
CA ALA A 148 9.20 -15.36 0.96
C ALA A 148 10.06 -16.61 0.81
N GLN A 149 10.58 -16.91 -0.38
CA GLN A 149 11.47 -18.06 -0.60
C GLN A 149 12.74 -17.97 0.24
N LYS A 150 13.36 -16.78 0.34
CA LYS A 150 14.52 -16.55 1.21
C LYS A 150 14.18 -16.78 2.69
N GLY A 151 13.04 -16.27 3.15
CA GLY A 151 12.58 -16.42 4.53
C GLY A 151 12.17 -17.85 4.88
N LEU A 152 11.52 -18.58 3.98
CA LEU A 152 11.18 -19.99 4.17
C LEU A 152 12.43 -20.87 4.23
N ARG A 153 13.46 -20.59 3.40
CA ARG A 153 14.77 -21.26 3.54
C ARG A 153 15.43 -20.96 4.87
N LEU A 154 15.27 -19.75 5.39
CA LEU A 154 15.78 -19.38 6.70
C LEU A 154 15.02 -20.11 7.82
N LEU A 155 13.71 -20.26 7.68
CA LEU A 155 12.85 -21.01 8.59
C LEU A 155 13.18 -22.51 8.61
N ILE A 156 13.40 -23.14 7.45
CA ILE A 156 13.85 -24.54 7.35
C ILE A 156 15.18 -24.74 8.10
N LYS A 157 16.14 -23.84 7.90
CA LYS A 157 17.43 -23.88 8.63
C LYS A 157 17.23 -23.72 10.13
N LEU A 158 16.34 -22.83 10.54
CA LEU A 158 16.01 -22.60 11.95
C LEU A 158 15.41 -23.86 12.58
N TYR A 159 14.39 -24.46 11.97
CA TYR A 159 13.80 -25.71 12.45
C TYR A 159 14.79 -26.87 12.52
N THR A 160 15.68 -26.95 11.54
CA THR A 160 16.75 -27.96 11.56
C THR A 160 17.68 -27.75 12.76
N LYS A 161 18.03 -26.49 13.07
CA LYS A 161 18.85 -26.13 14.23
C LYS A 161 18.14 -26.38 15.56
N THR A 162 16.83 -26.13 15.63
CA THR A 162 16.02 -26.30 16.85
C THR A 162 15.52 -27.73 17.06
N GLY A 163 15.75 -28.64 16.10
CA GLY A 163 15.39 -30.06 16.19
C GLY A 163 13.99 -30.41 15.67
N ASN A 164 13.25 -29.43 15.14
CA ASN A 164 11.92 -29.60 14.54
C ASN A 164 12.00 -30.09 13.08
N LEU A 165 12.62 -31.26 12.88
CA LEU A 165 12.88 -31.80 11.53
C LEU A 165 11.62 -32.10 10.72
N ASP A 166 10.51 -32.44 11.38
CA ASP A 166 9.24 -32.73 10.69
C ASP A 166 8.68 -31.46 10.02
N ARG A 167 8.74 -30.32 10.72
CA ARG A 167 8.33 -29.01 10.19
C ARG A 167 9.23 -28.54 9.05
N ALA A 168 10.54 -28.74 9.17
CA ALA A 168 11.48 -28.42 8.11
C ALA A 168 11.12 -29.15 6.80
N LYS A 169 10.88 -30.46 6.86
CA LYS A 169 10.48 -31.28 5.71
C LYS A 169 9.11 -30.90 5.15
N GLU A 170 8.17 -30.55 6.02
CA GLU A 170 6.84 -30.06 5.61
C GLU A 170 6.97 -28.82 4.72
N ILE A 171 7.77 -27.84 5.15
CA ILE A 171 7.99 -26.60 4.40
C ILE A 171 8.77 -26.87 3.11
N GLU A 172 9.81 -27.71 3.13
CA GLU A 172 10.53 -28.11 1.91
C GLU A 172 9.59 -28.69 0.86
N LYS A 173 8.72 -29.62 1.26
CA LYS A 173 7.72 -30.19 0.36
C LYS A 173 6.75 -29.11 -0.16
N LEU A 174 6.34 -28.17 0.67
CA LEU A 174 5.47 -27.07 0.27
C LEU A 174 6.13 -26.10 -0.72
N MET A 175 7.47 -26.05 -0.77
CA MET A 175 8.26 -25.26 -1.72
C MET A 175 8.58 -26.01 -3.02
N GLU A 176 8.48 -27.33 -3.05
CA GLU A 176 8.77 -28.18 -4.23
C GLU A 176 7.55 -28.47 -5.13
N VAL A 177 6.33 -28.19 -4.67
CA VAL A 177 5.07 -28.56 -5.36
C VAL A 177 4.64 -27.54 -6.45
N GLU A 178 5.58 -26.79 -7.02
CA GLU A 178 5.33 -25.85 -8.13
C GLU A 178 6.05 -26.26 -9.43
#